data_AF-A0A851ZEJ2-F1
#
_entry.id   AF-A0A851ZEJ2-F1
#
_cell.length_a   1.000
_cell.length_b   1.000
_cell.length_c   1.000
_cell.angle_alpha   90.00
_cell.angle_beta   90.00
_cell.angle_gamma   90.00
#
_symmetry.space_group_name_H-M   'P 1'
#
loop_
_entity.id
_entity.type
_entity.pdbx_description
1 polymer ?
#
loop_
_entity_poly.entity_id
_entity_poly.type
_entity_poly.pdbx_seq_one_letter_code
_entity_poly.pdbx_strand_id
1 'polypeptide(L)'
;MAFSSRSFQRGTSTRFPSTAPSFSSLSSRKVAIQKISAPSVYGGAGGSGTRISTSYGEGFRGNFQLSVTGSDALPTGNEKLTMQNLNDRLASYLEKVRSLEKTNSLLEKQITEWYMKNTVDVRHDYSSYFKTIEDLQNKISAAQLENARLVLQIDNAKLAADDFSLKYENELLLKQSVESDSNGLLQVLDGLTLTKADLESQIESVKEELVLLKKNHEEEVDSLRKRVGGTVNVEVDAAPSIDLATLMEKMRLEYEEMAEKYRQEAKEQFEKQTQELNQEVQTNVGQLQVQRTEVTERRQILQGLEVEVQSHLSMKKSLEDSLAETEARYSYQLAQLQEAVASLEAQLRQLRADTEAQSNDYSVLLDVKTRLEAEIATYRRLLEGESSGAFNEFSCSISSPESSKIKKIKTIVEELVDGKVISSQVKEIEEKL
;
A
#
# COMPACT_ATOMS: atom_id res chain seq x y z
N MET A 1 -66.83 -41.34 -38.11
CA MET A 1 -66.76 -42.33 -37.02
C MET A 1 -65.44 -42.07 -36.30
N ALA A 2 -65.45 -41.40 -35.14
CA ALA A 2 -65.47 -42.00 -33.80
C ALA A 2 -64.24 -42.90 -33.55
N PHE A 3 -63.47 -42.82 -32.47
CA PHE A 3 -63.31 -41.96 -31.29
C PHE A 3 -62.17 -42.65 -30.50
N SER A 4 -61.53 -41.95 -29.56
CA SER A 4 -60.85 -42.53 -28.37
C SER A 4 -59.45 -43.14 -28.61
N SER A 5 -58.43 -42.98 -27.76
CA SER A 5 -58.35 -42.51 -26.37
C SER A 5 -56.86 -42.39 -25.97
N ARG A 6 -56.54 -41.43 -25.07
CA ARG A 6 -55.70 -41.53 -23.84
C ARG A 6 -54.39 -42.38 -23.89
N SER A 7 -53.23 -42.04 -23.30
CA SER A 7 -52.83 -41.14 -22.21
C SER A 7 -51.37 -41.49 -21.78
N PHE A 8 -50.78 -40.63 -20.93
CA PHE A 8 -49.70 -40.85 -19.93
C PHE A 8 -48.22 -40.52 -20.24
N GLN A 9 -47.81 -39.36 -19.69
CA GLN A 9 -46.67 -39.07 -18.79
C GLN A 9 -45.37 -39.88 -18.89
N ARG A 10 -44.23 -39.16 -18.96
CA ARG A 10 -43.18 -39.26 -17.91
C ARG A 10 -42.26 -38.04 -17.90
N GLY A 11 -42.19 -37.37 -16.75
CA GLY A 11 -41.19 -36.33 -16.50
C GLY A 11 -39.80 -36.92 -16.25
N THR A 12 -38.78 -36.10 -16.50
CA THR A 12 -37.49 -36.24 -15.82
C THR A 12 -37.12 -34.88 -15.25
N SER A 13 -37.06 -34.87 -13.92
CA SER A 13 -36.60 -33.76 -13.09
C SER A 13 -35.08 -33.80 -13.09
N THR A 14 -34.42 -32.69 -13.45
CA THR A 14 -33.06 -32.40 -12.99
C THR A 14 -33.08 -31.06 -12.27
N ARG A 15 -33.01 -31.21 -10.96
CA ARG A 15 -32.99 -30.19 -9.93
C ARG A 15 -31.56 -29.63 -9.85
N PHE A 16 -31.34 -28.40 -10.25
CA PHE A 16 -30.13 -27.67 -9.87
C PHE A 16 -30.33 -27.05 -8.48
N PRO A 17 -29.33 -27.12 -7.58
CA PRO A 17 -29.43 -26.59 -6.24
C PRO A 17 -29.27 -25.06 -6.25
N SER A 18 -30.21 -24.37 -5.61
CA SER A 18 -29.96 -23.01 -5.13
C SER A 18 -28.96 -23.08 -3.98
N THR A 19 -27.70 -22.76 -4.28
CA THR A 19 -26.71 -22.50 -3.24
C THR A 19 -27.02 -21.12 -2.67
N ALA A 20 -27.72 -21.08 -1.54
CA ALA A 20 -27.79 -19.90 -0.71
C ALA A 20 -26.39 -19.60 -0.15
N PRO A 21 -25.88 -18.36 -0.21
CA PRO A 21 -24.79 -17.97 0.65
C PRO A 21 -25.33 -17.84 2.07
N SER A 22 -24.94 -18.77 2.93
CA SER A 22 -25.07 -18.66 4.38
C SER A 22 -24.29 -17.42 4.82
N PHE A 23 -25.01 -16.38 5.27
CA PHE A 23 -24.40 -15.29 6.03
C PHE A 23 -23.83 -15.86 7.33
N SER A 24 -22.53 -16.08 7.33
CA SER A 24 -21.77 -16.37 8.54
C SER A 24 -21.87 -15.18 9.49
N SER A 25 -22.38 -15.46 10.68
CA SER A 25 -22.31 -14.69 11.91
C SER A 25 -21.23 -13.60 11.93
N LEU A 26 -21.65 -12.34 11.86
CA LEU A 26 -20.86 -11.20 12.31
C LEU A 26 -20.66 -11.33 13.83
N SER A 27 -19.52 -11.91 14.21
CA SER A 27 -18.99 -11.80 15.56
C SER A 27 -18.48 -10.35 15.73
N SER A 28 -19.30 -9.52 16.37
CA SER A 28 -18.95 -8.16 16.76
C SER A 28 -17.81 -8.17 17.79
N ARG A 29 -16.56 -8.23 17.33
CA ARG A 29 -15.41 -7.82 18.16
C ARG A 29 -15.40 -6.30 18.24
N LYS A 30 -15.98 -5.79 19.33
CA LYS A 30 -15.64 -4.45 19.84
C LYS A 30 -14.14 -4.44 20.15
N VAL A 31 -13.33 -3.87 19.27
CA VAL A 31 -11.96 -3.47 19.63
C VAL A 31 -12.08 -2.11 20.30
N ALA A 32 -12.08 -2.12 21.63
CA ALA A 32 -11.83 -0.91 22.39
C ALA A 32 -10.38 -0.49 22.13
N ILE A 33 -10.18 0.69 21.55
CA ILE A 33 -8.87 1.34 21.52
C ILE A 33 -8.59 1.80 22.96
N GLN A 34 -7.94 0.93 23.74
CA GLN A 34 -7.24 1.35 24.95
C GLN A 34 -6.03 2.19 24.51
N LYS A 35 -6.08 3.49 24.81
CA LYS A 35 -4.89 4.34 24.81
C LYS A 35 -3.95 3.82 25.90
N ILE A 36 -2.99 2.99 25.53
CA ILE A 36 -1.83 2.67 26.37
C ILE A 36 -0.78 3.73 26.05
N SER A 37 -0.72 4.76 26.88
CA SER A 37 0.43 5.66 26.93
C SER A 37 1.60 4.86 27.49
N ALA A 38 2.68 4.72 26.71
CA ALA A 38 3.93 4.19 27.22
C ALA A 38 4.53 5.18 28.24
N PRO A 39 4.91 4.74 29.46
CA PRO A 39 5.78 5.56 30.30
C PRO A 39 7.17 5.53 29.68
N SER A 40 7.70 6.71 29.32
CA SER A 40 9.09 6.87 28.93
C SER A 40 9.98 6.58 30.14
N VAL A 41 10.66 5.44 30.13
CA VAL A 41 11.71 5.10 31.09
C VAL A 41 13.05 5.37 30.41
N TYR A 42 13.66 6.52 30.73
CA TYR A 42 15.07 6.74 30.44
C TYR A 42 15.89 5.91 31.42
N GLY A 43 16.28 4.71 30.99
CA GLY A 43 17.16 3.81 31.72
C GLY A 43 18.61 4.19 31.50
N GLY A 44 19.18 4.95 32.44
CA GLY A 44 20.63 5.11 32.53
C GLY A 44 21.28 3.75 32.88
N ALA A 45 22.27 3.35 32.09
CA ALA A 45 23.08 2.18 32.38
C ALA A 45 23.85 2.39 33.68
N GLY A 46 23.56 1.57 34.69
CA GLY A 46 24.27 1.57 35.98
C GLY A 46 23.29 1.60 37.16
N GLY A 47 22.94 0.42 37.65
CA GLY A 47 22.07 0.28 38.82
C GLY A 47 22.67 0.92 40.07
N SER A 48 22.08 2.03 40.50
CA SER A 48 22.05 2.45 41.91
C SER A 48 21.00 3.56 42.08
N GLY A 49 20.26 3.51 43.19
CA GLY A 49 18.98 4.18 43.40
C GLY A 49 18.95 5.70 43.24
N THR A 50 17.84 6.16 42.65
CA THR A 50 17.42 7.57 42.61
C THR A 50 17.15 8.04 44.04
N ARG A 51 18.03 8.88 44.60
CA ARG A 51 17.78 9.61 45.84
C ARG A 51 17.56 11.09 45.50
N ILE A 52 16.33 11.54 45.70
CA ILE A 52 15.97 12.97 45.67
C ILE A 52 16.19 13.48 47.09
N SER A 53 17.13 14.40 47.27
CA SER A 53 17.34 15.11 48.53
C SER A 53 17.02 16.59 48.33
N THR A 54 15.90 17.01 48.90
CA THR A 54 15.48 18.40 49.06
C THR A 54 16.34 19.07 50.12
N SER A 55 17.07 20.14 49.77
CA SER A 55 17.73 21.00 50.76
C SER A 55 16.80 22.15 51.15
N TYR A 56 16.13 22.00 52.29
CA TYR A 56 15.48 23.07 53.02
C TYR A 56 16.59 23.84 53.78
N GLY A 57 16.77 25.12 53.47
CA GLY A 57 17.72 25.99 54.14
C GLY A 57 17.11 26.51 55.43
N GLU A 58 17.57 26.00 56.57
CA GLU A 58 17.20 26.52 57.87
C GLU A 58 18.45 26.67 58.74
N GLY A 59 18.65 27.91 59.19
CA GLY A 59 19.82 28.34 59.93
C GLY A 59 19.93 27.66 61.29
N PHE A 60 21.16 27.40 61.69
CA PHE A 60 21.46 27.05 63.07
C PHE A 60 22.54 27.98 63.63
N ARG A 61 22.08 28.85 64.53
CA ARG A 61 22.89 29.64 65.46
C ARG A 61 23.52 28.68 66.47
N GLY A 62 24.85 28.72 66.57
CA GLY A 62 25.61 28.02 67.61
C GLY A 62 26.16 29.01 68.62
N ASN A 63 25.58 28.99 69.82
CA ASN A 63 26.01 29.71 71.02
C ASN A 63 27.46 29.33 71.41
N PHE A 64 28.26 30.32 71.80
CA PHE A 64 29.38 30.10 72.72
C PHE A 64 29.16 30.95 73.97
N GLN A 65 28.85 30.25 75.06
CA GLN A 65 28.66 30.76 76.40
C GLN A 65 29.99 30.63 77.13
N LEU A 66 30.53 31.74 77.63
CA LEU A 66 31.66 31.71 78.56
C LEU A 66 31.34 32.60 79.76
N SER A 67 31.01 31.92 80.85
CA SER A 67 30.98 32.45 82.21
C SER A 67 32.42 32.55 82.72
N VAL A 68 32.85 33.74 83.15
CA VAL A 68 33.98 33.90 84.06
C VAL A 68 33.58 34.92 85.12
N THR A 69 33.53 34.42 86.35
CA THR A 69 33.30 35.12 87.60
C THR A 69 34.46 36.03 87.96
N GLY A 70 34.17 37.09 88.71
CA GLY A 70 35.09 38.20 88.97
C GLY A 70 36.37 37.83 89.71
N SER A 71 37.40 38.64 89.51
CA SER A 71 38.02 39.43 90.58
C SER A 71 39.10 40.35 90.00
N ASP A 72 39.07 41.55 90.53
CA ASP A 72 39.88 42.72 90.33
C ASP A 72 41.38 42.47 90.64
N ALA A 73 42.27 42.73 89.67
CA ALA A 73 43.68 43.13 89.84
C ALA A 73 44.43 43.15 88.49
N LEU A 74 44.53 44.33 87.87
CA LEU A 74 45.60 44.69 86.91
C LEU A 74 46.88 45.06 87.72
N PRO A 75 48.12 45.10 87.16
CA PRO A 75 48.51 45.08 85.73
C PRO A 75 49.85 44.32 85.37
N THR A 76 50.12 44.15 84.06
CA THR A 76 51.49 44.02 83.47
C THR A 76 52.26 42.67 83.50
N GLY A 77 51.67 41.57 82.98
CA GLY A 77 52.40 40.30 82.77
C GLY A 77 51.91 39.35 81.66
N ASN A 78 50.81 39.69 80.97
CA ASN A 78 50.06 38.73 80.14
C ASN A 78 50.43 38.69 78.65
N GLU A 79 51.14 39.67 78.10
CA GLU A 79 51.40 39.73 76.64
C GLU A 79 52.36 38.62 76.16
N LYS A 80 53.32 38.23 77.02
CA LYS A 80 54.25 37.15 76.69
C LYS A 80 53.58 35.77 76.71
N LEU A 81 52.64 35.53 77.63
CA LEU A 81 51.87 34.29 77.71
C LEU A 81 50.83 34.18 76.60
N THR A 82 50.19 35.29 76.21
CA THR A 82 49.30 35.30 75.04
C THR A 82 50.08 35.07 73.75
N MET A 83 51.27 35.67 73.60
CA MET A 83 52.17 35.39 72.46
C MET A 83 52.70 33.95 72.45
N GLN A 84 52.99 33.38 73.61
CA GLN A 84 53.35 31.95 73.70
C GLN A 84 52.18 31.05 73.31
N ASN A 85 50.97 31.30 73.81
CA ASN A 85 49.79 30.52 73.44
C ASN A 85 49.46 30.60 71.94
N LEU A 86 49.62 31.79 71.34
CA LEU A 86 49.47 31.98 69.90
C LEU A 86 50.58 31.26 69.10
N ASN A 87 51.82 31.29 69.57
CA ASN A 87 52.92 30.56 68.95
C ASN A 87 52.74 29.04 69.07
N ASP A 88 52.26 28.53 70.21
CA ASP A 88 51.94 27.11 70.41
C ASP A 88 50.76 26.68 69.52
N ARG A 89 49.77 27.57 69.33
CA ARG A 89 48.66 27.36 68.40
C ARG A 89 49.11 27.40 66.94
N LEU A 90 50.07 28.26 66.60
CA LEU A 90 50.67 28.32 65.26
C LEU A 90 51.56 27.09 65.01
N ALA A 91 52.32 26.64 66.01
CA ALA A 91 53.12 25.43 65.93
C ALA A 91 52.24 24.19 65.71
N SER A 92 51.16 24.05 66.48
CA SER A 92 50.19 22.96 66.28
C SER A 92 49.44 23.08 64.95
N TYR A 93 49.15 24.28 64.45
CA TYR A 93 48.59 24.48 63.11
C TYR A 93 49.58 24.07 62.01
N LEU A 94 50.86 24.47 62.10
CA LEU A 94 51.90 24.07 61.16
C LEU A 94 52.16 22.57 61.19
N GLU A 95 52.13 21.94 62.37
CA GLU A 95 52.23 20.49 62.50
C GLU A 95 51.02 19.78 61.88
N LYS A 96 49.81 20.34 62.04
CA LYS A 96 48.60 19.83 61.40
C LYS A 96 48.68 19.96 59.88
N VAL A 97 49.12 21.10 59.35
CA VAL A 97 49.31 21.32 57.91
C VAL A 97 50.31 20.32 57.34
N ARG A 98 51.47 20.13 57.99
CA ARG A 98 52.47 19.12 57.58
C ARG A 98 51.91 17.70 57.60
N SER A 99 51.11 17.35 58.61
CA SER A 99 50.46 16.04 58.68
C SER A 99 49.46 15.84 57.53
N LEU A 100 48.69 16.89 57.18
CA LEU A 100 47.72 16.87 56.09
C LEU A 100 48.41 16.79 54.73
N GLU A 101 49.46 17.58 54.50
CA GLU A 101 50.29 17.52 53.28
C GLU A 101 50.87 16.11 53.09
N LYS A 102 51.38 15.48 54.16
CA LYS A 102 51.89 14.11 54.10
C LYS A 102 50.80 13.10 53.75
N THR A 103 49.61 13.22 54.36
CA THR A 103 48.49 12.33 54.02
C THR A 103 47.97 12.57 52.61
N ASN A 104 47.96 13.82 52.13
CA ASN A 104 47.48 14.16 50.80
C ASN A 104 48.44 13.62 49.73
N SER A 105 49.76 13.79 49.93
CA SER A 105 50.77 13.18 49.05
C SER A 105 50.67 11.65 49.00
N LEU A 106 50.33 11.00 50.12
CA LEU A 106 50.12 9.56 50.16
C LEU A 106 48.85 9.13 49.40
N LEU A 107 47.75 9.88 49.54
CA LEU A 107 46.52 9.64 48.80
C LEU A 107 46.71 9.87 47.29
N GLU A 108 47.43 10.90 46.88
CA GLU A 108 47.78 11.14 45.46
C GLU A 108 48.59 9.97 44.89
N LYS A 109 49.55 9.42 45.65
CA LYS A 109 50.28 8.20 45.26
C LYS A 109 49.36 7.00 45.13
N GLN A 110 48.43 6.80 46.06
CA GLN A 110 47.47 5.69 45.98
C GLN A 110 46.51 5.85 44.80
N ILE A 111 46.06 7.07 44.49
CA ILE A 111 45.20 7.36 43.33
C ILE A 111 45.95 7.06 42.03
N THR A 112 47.20 7.53 41.92
CA THR A 112 48.03 7.28 40.73
C THR A 112 48.33 5.79 40.57
N GLU A 113 48.69 5.07 41.64
CA GLU A 113 48.87 3.62 41.63
C GLU A 113 47.58 2.88 41.27
N TRP A 114 46.42 3.32 41.77
CA TRP A 114 45.12 2.75 41.42
C TRP A 114 44.82 2.95 39.94
N TYR A 115 45.03 4.15 39.40
CA TYR A 115 44.88 4.40 37.96
C TYR A 115 45.87 3.58 37.13
N MET A 116 47.13 3.45 37.54
CA MET A 116 48.11 2.62 36.83
C MET A 116 47.72 1.14 36.84
N LYS A 117 47.12 0.64 37.94
CA LYS A 117 46.69 -0.76 38.05
C LYS A 117 45.37 -1.03 37.34
N ASN A 118 44.43 -0.09 37.38
CA ASN A 118 43.11 -0.20 36.73
C ASN A 118 43.10 0.25 35.25
N THR A 119 44.10 0.99 34.76
CA THR A 119 44.22 1.28 33.31
C THR A 119 44.74 0.09 32.51
N VAL A 120 45.17 -0.98 33.19
CA VAL A 120 45.49 -2.29 32.59
C VAL A 120 44.26 -3.22 32.62
N ASP A 121 43.03 -2.68 32.79
CA ASP A 121 41.82 -3.46 32.53
C ASP A 121 41.68 -3.69 31.00
N VAL A 122 42.30 -4.79 30.58
CA VAL A 122 41.95 -5.65 29.43
C VAL A 122 41.17 -4.93 28.32
N ARG A 123 41.90 -4.25 27.44
CA ARG A 123 41.39 -3.88 26.12
C ARG A 123 41.15 -5.18 25.34
N HIS A 124 39.95 -5.74 25.48
CA HIS A 124 39.54 -6.93 24.74
C HIS A 124 39.56 -6.58 23.25
N ASP A 125 40.29 -7.35 22.44
CA ASP A 125 40.36 -7.14 21.00
C ASP A 125 39.06 -7.57 20.32
N TYR A 126 38.09 -6.66 20.23
CA TYR A 126 36.80 -6.90 19.57
C TYR A 126 36.88 -6.97 18.03
N SER A 127 38.09 -6.84 17.46
CA SER A 127 38.31 -6.83 16.00
C SER A 127 37.79 -8.08 15.29
N SER A 128 37.87 -9.26 15.93
CA SER A 128 37.34 -10.51 15.37
C SER A 128 35.81 -10.50 15.26
N TYR A 129 35.11 -9.93 16.24
CA TYR A 129 33.65 -9.82 16.22
C TYR A 129 33.18 -8.88 15.11
N PHE A 130 33.87 -7.78 14.85
CA PHE A 130 33.52 -6.87 13.74
C PHE A 130 33.54 -7.58 12.39
N LYS A 131 34.56 -8.42 12.12
CA LYS A 131 34.61 -9.22 10.88
C LYS A 131 33.42 -10.18 10.78
N THR A 132 33.08 -10.87 11.89
CA THR A 132 31.91 -11.77 11.88
C THR A 132 30.59 -11.02 11.70
N ILE A 133 30.46 -9.80 12.23
CA ILE A 133 29.28 -8.96 12.08
C ILE A 133 29.15 -8.50 10.63
N GLU A 134 30.25 -8.06 10.02
CA GLU A 134 30.29 -7.66 8.61
C GLU A 134 29.93 -8.83 7.68
N ASP A 135 30.49 -10.02 7.91
CA ASP A 135 30.13 -11.24 7.17
C ASP A 135 28.64 -11.59 7.30
N LEU A 136 28.06 -11.41 8.49
CA LEU A 136 26.63 -11.63 8.71
C LEU A 136 25.77 -10.57 8.02
N GLN A 137 26.17 -9.29 8.03
CA GLN A 137 25.49 -8.22 7.31
C GLN A 137 25.53 -8.44 5.79
N ASN A 138 26.66 -8.91 5.27
CA ASN A 138 26.80 -9.29 3.86
C ASN A 138 25.91 -10.48 3.49
N LYS A 139 25.79 -11.48 4.36
CA LYS A 139 24.86 -12.61 4.15
C LYS A 139 23.40 -12.16 4.20
N ILE A 140 23.04 -11.26 5.11
CA ILE A 140 21.68 -10.72 5.22
C ILE A 140 21.33 -9.92 3.96
N SER A 141 22.21 -9.02 3.51
CA SER A 141 21.98 -8.24 2.29
C SER A 141 21.90 -9.10 1.04
N ALA A 142 22.76 -10.12 0.91
CA ALA A 142 22.67 -11.09 -0.17
C ALA A 142 21.33 -11.87 -0.14
N ALA A 143 20.90 -12.32 1.03
CA ALA A 143 19.60 -12.99 1.20
C ALA A 143 18.42 -12.05 0.91
N GLN A 144 18.51 -10.77 1.25
CA GLN A 144 17.51 -9.76 0.92
C GLN A 144 17.40 -9.54 -0.59
N LEU A 145 18.53 -9.44 -1.30
CA LEU A 145 18.55 -9.33 -2.76
C LEU A 145 17.97 -10.58 -3.43
N GLU A 146 18.32 -11.77 -2.96
CA GLU A 146 17.76 -13.01 -3.50
C GLU A 146 16.26 -13.12 -3.21
N ASN A 147 15.80 -12.70 -2.04
CA ASN A 147 14.37 -12.65 -1.72
C ASN A 147 13.63 -11.68 -2.67
N ALA A 148 14.16 -10.48 -2.89
CA ALA A 148 13.60 -9.53 -3.86
C ALA A 148 13.54 -10.12 -5.28
N ARG A 149 14.61 -10.82 -5.72
CA ARG A 149 14.65 -11.52 -7.00
C ARG A 149 13.56 -12.60 -7.09
N LEU A 150 13.40 -13.42 -6.05
CA LEU A 150 12.38 -14.47 -6.01
C LEU A 150 10.97 -13.89 -6.03
N VAL A 151 10.71 -12.80 -5.29
CA VAL A 151 9.42 -12.09 -5.33
C VAL A 151 9.10 -11.61 -6.73
N LEU A 152 10.05 -11.00 -7.44
CA LEU A 152 9.85 -10.58 -8.82
C LEU A 152 9.57 -11.76 -9.77
N GLN A 153 10.24 -12.90 -9.58
CA GLN A 153 9.97 -14.11 -10.36
C GLN A 153 8.58 -14.67 -10.07
N ILE A 154 8.14 -14.66 -8.81
CA ILE A 154 6.79 -15.07 -8.41
C ILE A 154 5.75 -14.16 -9.05
N ASP A 155 5.95 -12.85 -9.01
CA ASP A 155 5.01 -11.88 -9.59
C ASP A 155 4.97 -12.01 -11.12
N ASN A 156 6.11 -12.23 -11.77
CA ASN A 156 6.16 -12.51 -13.21
C ASN A 156 5.41 -13.81 -13.57
N ALA A 157 5.61 -14.88 -12.79
CA ALA A 157 4.92 -16.16 -13.00
C ALA A 157 3.41 -16.04 -12.76
N LYS A 158 2.98 -15.24 -11.79
CA LYS A 158 1.55 -14.93 -11.55
C LYS A 158 0.95 -14.15 -12.71
N LEU A 159 1.60 -13.08 -13.16
CA LEU A 159 1.14 -12.31 -14.32
C LEU A 159 1.03 -13.19 -15.57
N ALA A 160 2.00 -14.08 -15.81
CA ALA A 160 1.92 -15.04 -16.91
C ALA A 160 0.75 -16.03 -16.74
N ALA A 161 0.49 -16.52 -15.52
CA ALA A 161 -0.63 -17.40 -15.24
C ALA A 161 -1.99 -16.71 -15.43
N ASP A 162 -2.11 -15.45 -15.01
CA ASP A 162 -3.31 -14.63 -15.19
C ASP A 162 -3.54 -14.35 -16.68
N ASP A 163 -2.48 -14.01 -17.43
CA ASP A 163 -2.54 -13.85 -18.89
C ASP A 163 -3.02 -15.13 -19.60
N PHE A 164 -2.53 -16.30 -19.20
CA PHE A 164 -3.00 -17.58 -19.76
C PHE A 164 -4.44 -17.90 -19.35
N SER A 165 -4.84 -17.55 -18.13
CA SER A 165 -6.21 -17.74 -17.65
C SER A 165 -7.19 -16.89 -18.47
N LEU A 166 -6.88 -15.61 -18.69
CA LEU A 166 -7.68 -14.72 -19.53
C LEU A 166 -7.73 -15.19 -20.99
N LYS A 167 -6.60 -15.64 -21.55
CA LYS A 167 -6.57 -16.21 -22.91
C LYS A 167 -7.44 -17.46 -23.00
N TYR A 168 -7.36 -18.35 -22.00
CA TYR A 168 -8.18 -19.55 -21.95
C TYR A 168 -9.67 -19.23 -21.86
N GLU A 169 -10.07 -18.27 -21.01
CA GLU A 169 -11.46 -17.83 -20.89
C GLU A 169 -11.98 -17.25 -22.21
N ASN A 170 -11.19 -16.40 -22.86
CA ASN A 170 -11.55 -15.85 -24.18
C ASN A 170 -11.73 -16.95 -25.22
N GLU A 171 -10.76 -17.87 -25.35
CA GLU A 171 -10.84 -19.01 -26.27
C GLU A 171 -12.03 -19.93 -25.96
N LEU A 172 -12.35 -20.13 -24.67
CA LEU A 172 -13.52 -20.90 -24.26
C LEU A 172 -14.83 -20.23 -24.71
N LEU A 173 -14.95 -18.91 -24.55
CA LEU A 173 -16.12 -18.15 -25.01
C LEU A 173 -16.24 -18.19 -26.54
N LEU A 174 -15.14 -18.01 -27.26
CA LEU A 174 -15.08 -18.16 -28.72
C LEU A 174 -15.53 -19.56 -29.15
N LYS A 175 -15.03 -20.61 -28.49
CA LYS A 175 -15.43 -21.99 -28.74
C LYS A 175 -16.93 -22.20 -28.51
N GLN A 176 -17.48 -21.70 -27.39
CA GLN A 176 -18.91 -21.82 -27.09
C GLN A 176 -19.78 -21.09 -28.12
N SER A 177 -19.35 -19.93 -28.62
CA SER A 177 -20.02 -19.22 -29.71
C SER A 177 -20.03 -20.05 -30.98
N VAL A 178 -18.87 -20.59 -31.39
CA VAL A 178 -18.76 -21.43 -32.59
C VAL A 178 -19.57 -22.73 -32.44
N GLU A 179 -19.58 -23.35 -31.27
CA GLU A 179 -20.42 -24.53 -30.99
C GLU A 179 -21.92 -24.18 -31.09
N SER A 180 -22.33 -23.01 -30.59
CA SER A 180 -23.71 -22.53 -30.72
C SER A 180 -24.10 -22.30 -32.17
N ASP A 181 -23.22 -21.67 -32.96
CA ASP A 181 -23.44 -21.44 -34.39
C ASP A 181 -23.50 -22.76 -35.16
N SER A 182 -22.59 -23.70 -34.88
CA SER A 182 -22.59 -25.04 -35.48
C SER A 182 -23.88 -25.80 -35.16
N ASN A 183 -24.35 -25.74 -33.92
CA ASN A 183 -25.62 -26.36 -33.53
C ASN A 183 -26.82 -25.68 -34.21
N GLY A 184 -26.78 -24.35 -34.35
CA GLY A 184 -27.80 -23.61 -35.11
C GLY A 184 -27.83 -24.01 -36.58
N LEU A 185 -26.67 -24.16 -37.23
CA LEU A 185 -26.57 -24.63 -38.61
C LEU A 185 -27.09 -26.06 -38.77
N LEU A 186 -26.83 -26.95 -37.80
CA LEU A 186 -27.40 -28.30 -37.79
C LEU A 186 -28.92 -28.27 -37.70
N GLN A 187 -29.50 -27.43 -36.84
CA GLN A 187 -30.97 -27.27 -36.75
C GLN A 187 -31.57 -26.74 -38.05
N VAL A 188 -30.91 -25.79 -38.71
CA VAL A 188 -31.35 -25.27 -40.02
C VAL A 188 -31.26 -26.37 -41.07
N LEU A 189 -30.20 -27.17 -41.09
CA LEU A 189 -30.06 -28.31 -41.99
C LEU A 189 -31.16 -29.35 -41.77
N ASP A 190 -31.47 -29.70 -40.52
CA ASP A 190 -32.56 -30.60 -40.17
C ASP A 190 -33.91 -30.05 -40.65
N GLY A 191 -34.16 -28.75 -40.43
CA GLY A 191 -35.35 -28.06 -40.93
C GLY A 191 -35.47 -28.08 -42.45
N LEU A 192 -34.37 -27.83 -43.18
CA LEU A 192 -34.33 -27.94 -44.64
C LEU A 192 -34.51 -29.38 -45.14
N THR A 193 -34.04 -30.36 -44.38
CA THR A 193 -34.20 -31.78 -44.71
C THR A 193 -35.67 -32.21 -44.57
N LEU A 194 -36.36 -31.73 -43.54
CA LEU A 194 -37.80 -31.92 -43.38
C LEU A 194 -38.60 -31.26 -44.50
N THR A 195 -38.34 -29.97 -44.80
CA THR A 195 -39.07 -29.29 -45.89
C THR A 195 -38.79 -29.92 -47.26
N LYS A 196 -37.58 -30.42 -47.49
CA LYS A 196 -37.26 -31.20 -48.69
C LYS A 196 -38.11 -32.48 -48.76
N ALA A 197 -38.18 -33.25 -47.67
CA ALA A 197 -38.99 -34.47 -47.64
C ALA A 197 -40.49 -34.18 -47.85
N ASP A 198 -41.01 -33.09 -47.28
CA ASP A 198 -42.39 -32.64 -47.49
C ASP A 198 -42.66 -32.29 -48.97
N LEU A 199 -41.74 -31.54 -49.60
CA LEU A 199 -41.83 -31.21 -51.03
C LEU A 199 -41.71 -32.45 -51.92
N GLU A 200 -40.83 -33.40 -51.59
CA GLU A 200 -40.71 -34.68 -52.30
C GLU A 200 -42.02 -35.49 -52.21
N SER A 201 -42.65 -35.52 -51.03
CA SER A 201 -43.97 -36.15 -50.84
C SER A 201 -45.07 -35.48 -51.67
N GLN A 202 -45.12 -34.14 -51.70
CA GLN A 202 -46.06 -33.40 -52.54
C GLN A 202 -45.83 -33.67 -54.03
N ILE A 203 -44.57 -33.72 -54.47
CA ILE A 203 -44.23 -34.07 -55.86
C ILE A 203 -44.73 -35.48 -56.20
N GLU A 204 -44.53 -36.45 -55.31
CA GLU A 204 -44.96 -37.82 -55.56
C GLU A 204 -46.49 -37.94 -55.59
N SER A 205 -47.19 -37.28 -54.66
CA SER A 205 -48.65 -37.20 -54.66
C SER A 205 -49.20 -36.61 -55.97
N VAL A 206 -48.63 -35.50 -56.46
CA VAL A 206 -49.07 -34.89 -57.73
C VAL A 206 -48.76 -35.80 -58.93
N LYS A 207 -47.65 -36.54 -58.92
CA LYS A 207 -47.36 -37.53 -59.96
C LYS A 207 -48.36 -38.68 -59.94
N GLU A 208 -48.72 -39.19 -58.76
CA GLU A 208 -49.74 -40.23 -58.61
C GLU A 208 -51.08 -39.75 -59.15
N GLU A 209 -51.51 -38.53 -58.80
CA GLU A 209 -52.72 -37.90 -59.34
C GLU A 209 -52.68 -37.79 -60.88
N LEU A 210 -51.53 -37.40 -61.44
CA LEU A 210 -51.36 -37.30 -62.90
C LEU A 210 -51.48 -38.67 -63.57
N VAL A 211 -50.91 -39.73 -62.98
CA VAL A 211 -51.03 -41.10 -63.47
C VAL A 211 -52.49 -41.58 -63.40
N LEU A 212 -53.17 -41.33 -62.27
CA LEU A 212 -54.58 -41.67 -62.11
C LEU A 212 -55.45 -40.94 -63.13
N LEU A 213 -55.21 -39.65 -63.36
CA LEU A 213 -55.96 -38.86 -64.33
C LEU A 213 -55.74 -39.36 -65.76
N LYS A 214 -54.50 -39.73 -66.12
CA LYS A 214 -54.20 -40.33 -67.43
C LYS A 214 -54.89 -41.68 -67.61
N LYS A 215 -54.86 -42.53 -66.59
CA LYS A 215 -55.53 -43.83 -66.61
C LYS A 215 -57.05 -43.67 -66.74
N ASN A 216 -57.66 -42.79 -65.94
CA ASN A 216 -59.08 -42.47 -66.04
C ASN A 216 -59.44 -41.95 -67.44
N HIS A 217 -58.63 -41.04 -68.00
CA HIS A 217 -58.85 -40.55 -69.35
C HIS A 217 -58.74 -41.66 -70.40
N GLU A 218 -57.76 -42.56 -70.28
CA GLU A 218 -57.61 -43.71 -71.18
C GLU A 218 -58.84 -44.65 -71.07
N GLU A 219 -59.28 -44.97 -69.86
CA GLU A 219 -60.49 -45.77 -69.61
C GLU A 219 -61.76 -45.09 -70.15
N GLU A 220 -61.90 -43.77 -69.98
CA GLU A 220 -63.00 -42.98 -70.51
C GLU A 220 -62.99 -42.96 -72.04
N VAL A 221 -61.83 -42.71 -72.66
CA VAL A 221 -61.67 -42.76 -74.12
C VAL A 221 -61.99 -44.15 -74.64
N ASP A 222 -61.55 -45.21 -73.97
CA ASP A 222 -61.89 -46.59 -74.32
C ASP A 222 -63.39 -46.87 -74.16
N SER A 223 -64.01 -46.37 -73.09
CA SER A 223 -65.46 -46.50 -72.87
C SER A 223 -66.25 -45.75 -73.94
N LEU A 224 -65.81 -44.55 -74.33
CA LEU A 224 -66.42 -43.74 -75.38
C LEU A 224 -66.18 -44.38 -76.76
N ARG A 225 -65.00 -44.93 -77.03
CA ARG A 225 -64.75 -45.72 -78.25
C ARG A 225 -65.66 -46.95 -78.32
N LYS A 226 -65.84 -47.66 -77.22
CA LYS A 226 -66.79 -48.78 -77.10
C LYS A 226 -68.24 -48.32 -77.30
N ARG A 227 -68.60 -47.15 -76.78
CA ARG A 227 -69.95 -46.56 -76.91
C ARG A 227 -70.24 -45.99 -78.30
N VAL A 228 -69.25 -45.41 -78.97
CA VAL A 228 -69.34 -44.94 -80.37
C VAL A 228 -69.45 -46.12 -81.35
N GLY A 229 -69.00 -47.32 -80.96
CA GLY A 229 -69.20 -48.57 -81.71
C GLY A 229 -70.57 -49.25 -81.53
N GLY A 230 -71.45 -48.69 -80.69
CA GLY A 230 -72.79 -49.22 -80.46
C GLY A 230 -73.85 -48.21 -80.88
N THR A 231 -74.52 -48.46 -82.00
CA THR A 231 -75.87 -47.92 -82.23
C THR A 231 -76.80 -48.50 -81.15
N VAL A 232 -76.89 -47.81 -80.01
CA VAL A 232 -77.79 -48.16 -78.93
C VAL A 232 -79.02 -47.27 -79.03
N ASN A 233 -80.11 -47.86 -79.53
CA ASN A 233 -81.46 -47.37 -79.29
C ASN A 233 -81.66 -47.26 -77.77
N VAL A 234 -81.86 -46.03 -77.29
CA VAL A 234 -82.32 -45.76 -75.93
C VAL A 234 -83.82 -45.54 -76.02
N GLU A 235 -84.57 -46.62 -75.82
CA GLU A 235 -85.99 -46.52 -75.48
C GLU A 235 -86.07 -45.94 -74.08
N VAL A 236 -86.70 -44.77 -73.99
CA VAL A 236 -86.95 -44.05 -72.75
C VAL A 236 -88.07 -44.79 -72.02
N ASP A 237 -87.70 -45.62 -71.06
CA ASP A 237 -88.66 -46.12 -70.07
C ASP A 237 -88.97 -44.95 -69.11
N ALA A 238 -90.18 -44.41 -69.22
CA ALA A 238 -90.66 -43.34 -68.38
C ALA A 238 -90.86 -43.90 -66.96
N ALA A 239 -89.85 -43.68 -66.11
CA ALA A 239 -89.98 -43.94 -64.69
C ALA A 239 -91.25 -43.24 -64.15
N PRO A 240 -92.00 -43.91 -63.26
CA PRO A 240 -93.32 -43.49 -62.82
C PRO A 240 -93.30 -42.06 -62.26
N SER A 241 -94.36 -41.29 -62.54
CA SER A 241 -94.55 -39.91 -62.11
C SER A 241 -94.17 -39.71 -60.65
N ILE A 242 -92.95 -39.21 -60.42
CA ILE A 242 -92.49 -38.77 -59.12
C ILE A 242 -93.35 -37.57 -58.76
N ASP A 243 -94.00 -37.64 -57.61
CA ASP A 243 -94.79 -36.56 -57.05
C ASP A 243 -93.90 -35.31 -56.95
N LEU A 244 -94.08 -34.38 -57.90
CA LEU A 244 -93.25 -33.19 -58.06
C LEU A 244 -93.27 -32.35 -56.79
N ALA A 245 -94.36 -32.39 -56.02
CA ALA A 245 -94.44 -31.74 -54.72
C ALA A 245 -93.43 -32.34 -53.73
N THR A 246 -93.31 -33.66 -53.65
CA THR A 246 -92.32 -34.33 -52.78
C THR A 246 -90.88 -34.09 -53.25
N LEU A 247 -90.64 -33.97 -54.56
CA LEU A 247 -89.30 -33.69 -55.10
C LEU A 247 -88.89 -32.23 -54.88
N MET A 248 -89.80 -31.28 -55.10
CA MET A 248 -89.55 -29.87 -54.80
C MET A 248 -89.36 -29.64 -53.30
N GLU A 249 -90.09 -30.36 -52.46
CA GLU A 249 -89.90 -30.32 -51.00
C GLU A 249 -88.55 -30.92 -50.59
N LYS A 250 -88.14 -32.05 -51.18
CA LYS A 250 -86.79 -32.61 -50.98
C LYS A 250 -85.69 -31.65 -51.42
N MET A 251 -85.82 -31.01 -52.58
CA MET A 251 -84.85 -30.01 -53.03
C MET A 251 -84.79 -28.80 -52.09
N ARG A 252 -85.94 -28.31 -51.59
CA ARG A 252 -85.96 -27.24 -50.59
C ARG A 252 -85.24 -27.65 -49.30
N LEU A 253 -85.53 -28.85 -48.79
CA LEU A 253 -84.87 -29.38 -47.60
C LEU A 253 -83.35 -29.52 -47.82
N GLU A 254 -82.89 -30.00 -48.97
CA GLU A 254 -81.45 -30.07 -49.28
C GLU A 254 -80.79 -28.69 -49.37
N TYR A 255 -81.46 -27.69 -49.97
CA TYR A 255 -80.95 -26.32 -50.00
C TYR A 255 -80.97 -25.65 -48.63
N GLU A 256 -81.99 -25.91 -47.82
CA GLU A 256 -82.08 -25.38 -46.45
C GLU A 256 -81.00 -26.01 -45.56
N GLU A 257 -80.78 -27.33 -45.65
CA GLU A 257 -79.70 -28.02 -44.96
C GLU A 257 -78.32 -27.53 -45.43
N MET A 258 -78.14 -27.31 -46.73
CA MET A 258 -76.89 -26.77 -47.28
C MET A 258 -76.64 -25.32 -46.83
N ALA A 259 -77.66 -24.46 -46.82
CA ALA A 259 -77.56 -23.10 -46.34
C ALA A 259 -77.27 -23.04 -44.83
N GLU A 260 -77.87 -23.94 -44.04
CA GLU A 260 -77.58 -24.08 -42.62
C GLU A 260 -76.15 -24.56 -42.37
N LYS A 261 -75.65 -25.53 -43.14
CA LYS A 261 -74.25 -25.99 -43.10
C LYS A 261 -73.29 -24.84 -43.40
N TYR A 262 -73.49 -24.11 -44.49
CA TYR A 262 -72.63 -22.96 -44.82
C TYR A 262 -72.66 -21.87 -43.74
N ARG A 263 -73.81 -21.62 -43.13
CA ARG A 263 -73.92 -20.67 -42.02
C ARG A 263 -73.17 -21.14 -40.77
N GLN A 264 -73.22 -22.44 -40.46
CA GLN A 264 -72.47 -23.03 -39.34
C GLN A 264 -70.97 -23.00 -39.62
N GLU A 265 -70.54 -23.43 -40.80
CA GLU A 265 -69.13 -23.39 -41.22
C GLU A 265 -68.55 -21.96 -41.19
N ALA A 266 -69.30 -20.97 -41.67
CA ALA A 266 -68.89 -19.57 -41.59
C ALA A 266 -68.72 -19.11 -40.13
N LYS A 267 -69.65 -19.47 -39.24
CA LYS A 267 -69.55 -19.15 -37.81
C LYS A 267 -68.33 -19.81 -37.18
N GLU A 268 -68.12 -21.10 -37.44
CA GLU A 268 -66.96 -21.82 -36.92
C GLU A 268 -65.64 -21.23 -37.43
N GLN A 269 -65.58 -20.81 -38.70
CA GLN A 269 -64.41 -20.11 -39.26
C GLN A 269 -64.17 -18.77 -38.56
N PHE A 270 -65.20 -17.96 -38.35
CA PHE A 270 -65.07 -16.69 -37.61
C PHE A 270 -64.67 -16.92 -36.16
N GLU A 271 -65.23 -17.92 -35.48
CA GLU A 271 -64.89 -18.27 -34.11
C GLU A 271 -63.43 -18.74 -34.01
N LYS A 272 -62.96 -19.60 -34.93
CA LYS A 272 -61.55 -20.02 -35.00
C LYS A 272 -60.61 -18.84 -35.20
N GLN A 273 -60.86 -17.98 -36.19
CA GLN A 273 -60.03 -16.78 -36.43
C GLN A 273 -60.02 -15.83 -35.23
N THR A 274 -61.17 -15.64 -34.58
CA THR A 274 -61.26 -14.78 -33.39
C THR A 274 -60.52 -15.38 -32.20
N GLN A 275 -60.57 -16.71 -32.03
CA GLN A 275 -59.84 -17.42 -30.99
C GLN A 275 -58.33 -17.36 -31.23
N GLU A 276 -57.86 -17.57 -32.46
CA GLU A 276 -56.46 -17.45 -32.84
C GLU A 276 -55.94 -16.03 -32.59
N LEU A 277 -56.67 -15.01 -33.03
CA LEU A 277 -56.32 -13.61 -32.77
C LEU A 277 -56.27 -13.29 -31.27
N ASN A 278 -57.21 -13.80 -30.49
CA ASN A 278 -57.24 -13.60 -29.03
C ASN A 278 -56.05 -14.30 -28.35
N GLN A 279 -55.68 -15.51 -28.79
CA GLN A 279 -54.47 -16.19 -28.31
C GLN A 279 -53.22 -15.37 -28.63
N GLU A 280 -53.08 -14.90 -29.88
CA GLU A 280 -51.95 -14.06 -30.28
C GLU A 280 -51.87 -12.77 -29.44
N VAL A 281 -52.99 -12.07 -29.26
CA VAL A 281 -53.07 -10.88 -28.40
C VAL A 281 -52.66 -11.21 -26.95
N GLN A 282 -53.10 -12.32 -26.39
CA GLN A 282 -52.69 -12.74 -25.04
C GLN A 282 -51.19 -13.02 -24.96
N THR A 283 -50.61 -13.70 -25.96
CA THR A 283 -49.16 -13.94 -26.00
C THR A 283 -48.37 -12.63 -26.12
N ASN A 284 -48.81 -11.72 -26.99
CA ASN A 284 -48.18 -10.42 -27.19
C ASN A 284 -48.27 -9.55 -25.93
N VAL A 285 -49.42 -9.54 -25.24
CA VAL A 285 -49.58 -8.83 -23.95
C VAL A 285 -48.65 -9.42 -22.89
N GLY A 286 -48.54 -10.75 -22.80
CA GLY A 286 -47.61 -11.42 -21.89
C GLY A 286 -46.15 -11.05 -22.17
N GLN A 287 -45.72 -11.08 -23.43
CA GLN A 287 -44.38 -10.67 -23.85
C GLN A 287 -44.10 -9.20 -23.53
N LEU A 288 -45.05 -8.30 -23.83
CA LEU A 288 -44.92 -6.88 -23.52
C LEU A 288 -44.81 -6.64 -22.00
N GLN A 289 -45.51 -7.42 -21.19
CA GLN A 289 -45.41 -7.31 -19.74
C GLN A 289 -44.03 -7.74 -19.23
N VAL A 290 -43.48 -8.84 -19.75
CA VAL A 290 -42.12 -9.31 -19.41
C VAL A 290 -41.06 -8.28 -19.83
N GLN A 291 -41.16 -7.75 -21.05
CA GLN A 291 -40.24 -6.71 -21.52
C GLN A 291 -40.35 -5.44 -20.65
N ARG A 292 -41.57 -5.08 -20.23
CA ARG A 292 -41.78 -3.93 -19.33
C ARG A 292 -41.11 -4.15 -17.98
N THR A 293 -41.24 -5.34 -17.37
CA THR A 293 -40.58 -5.64 -16.09
C THR A 293 -39.06 -5.64 -16.23
N GLU A 294 -38.53 -6.22 -17.31
CA GLU A 294 -37.09 -6.22 -17.59
C GLU A 294 -36.53 -4.80 -17.78
N VAL A 295 -37.24 -3.93 -18.49
CA VAL A 295 -36.86 -2.51 -18.63
C VAL A 295 -36.87 -1.81 -17.27
N THR A 296 -37.85 -2.09 -16.40
CA THR A 296 -37.87 -1.49 -15.05
C THR A 296 -36.75 -2.00 -14.16
N GLU A 297 -36.43 -3.29 -14.20
CA GLU A 297 -35.32 -3.89 -13.44
C GLU A 297 -33.97 -3.31 -13.89
N ARG A 298 -33.74 -3.25 -15.22
CA ARG A 298 -32.53 -2.63 -15.78
C ARG A 298 -32.40 -1.16 -15.36
N ARG A 299 -33.50 -0.40 -15.33
CA ARG A 299 -33.49 0.99 -14.82
C ARG A 299 -33.13 1.07 -13.34
N GLN A 300 -33.64 0.16 -12.52
CA GLN A 300 -33.29 0.10 -11.09
C GLN A 300 -31.81 -0.25 -10.88
N ILE A 301 -31.27 -1.19 -11.66
CA ILE A 301 -29.84 -1.54 -11.62
C ILE A 301 -28.98 -0.35 -12.05
N LEU A 302 -29.35 0.35 -13.14
CA LEU A 302 -28.63 1.54 -13.58
C LEU A 302 -28.61 2.64 -12.51
N GLN A 303 -29.75 2.89 -11.86
CA GLN A 303 -29.83 3.85 -10.75
C GLN A 303 -28.99 3.41 -9.55
N GLY A 304 -28.98 2.12 -9.21
CA GLY A 304 -28.12 1.56 -8.15
C GLY A 304 -26.64 1.79 -8.44
N LEU A 305 -26.19 1.44 -9.65
CA LEU A 305 -24.83 1.65 -10.11
C LEU A 305 -24.45 3.14 -10.15
N GLU A 306 -25.37 4.02 -10.55
CA GLU A 306 -25.13 5.46 -10.53
C GLU A 306 -24.93 5.98 -9.11
N VAL A 307 -25.73 5.53 -8.15
CA VAL A 307 -25.56 5.88 -6.72
C VAL A 307 -24.22 5.35 -6.18
N GLU A 308 -23.84 4.12 -6.54
CA GLU A 308 -22.53 3.56 -6.18
C GLU A 308 -21.38 4.41 -6.73
N VAL A 309 -21.44 4.81 -8.01
CA VAL A 309 -20.46 5.71 -8.62
C VAL A 309 -20.40 7.04 -7.86
N GLN A 310 -21.53 7.67 -7.55
CA GLN A 310 -21.56 8.92 -6.80
C GLN A 310 -20.97 8.74 -5.39
N SER A 311 -21.25 7.61 -4.73
CA SER A 311 -20.69 7.29 -3.42
C SER A 311 -19.17 7.16 -3.48
N HIS A 312 -18.63 6.46 -4.48
CA HIS A 312 -17.19 6.30 -4.68
C HIS A 312 -16.50 7.62 -5.02
N LEU A 313 -17.14 8.49 -5.81
CA LEU A 313 -16.64 9.84 -6.07
C LEU A 313 -16.59 10.68 -4.79
N SER A 314 -17.61 10.60 -3.93
CA SER A 314 -17.62 11.30 -2.64
C SER A 314 -16.55 10.78 -1.68
N MET A 315 -16.34 9.45 -1.63
CA MET A 315 -15.28 8.80 -0.86
C MET A 315 -13.89 9.21 -1.36
N LYS A 316 -13.68 9.20 -2.68
CA LYS A 316 -12.43 9.65 -3.29
C LYS A 316 -12.12 11.09 -2.90
N LYS A 317 -13.11 11.97 -3.04
CA LYS A 317 -12.95 13.39 -2.71
C LYS A 317 -12.57 13.60 -1.23
N SER A 318 -13.24 12.91 -0.31
CA SER A 318 -12.91 13.04 1.12
C SER A 318 -11.52 12.51 1.47
N LEU A 319 -11.05 11.46 0.78
CA LEU A 319 -9.68 10.95 0.92
C LEU A 319 -8.65 11.92 0.34
N GLU A 320 -8.92 12.53 -0.82
CA GLU A 320 -8.08 13.56 -1.43
C GLU A 320 -7.99 14.80 -0.53
N ASP A 321 -9.12 15.25 0.03
CA ASP A 321 -9.18 16.37 0.99
C ASP A 321 -8.37 16.05 2.26
N SER A 322 -8.51 14.84 2.81
CA SER A 322 -7.73 14.40 3.98
C SER A 322 -6.24 14.31 3.67
N LEU A 323 -5.85 13.82 2.50
CA LEU A 323 -4.45 13.78 2.06
C LEU A 323 -3.89 15.20 1.98
N ALA A 324 -4.60 16.11 1.30
CA ALA A 324 -4.20 17.50 1.17
C ALA A 324 -4.07 18.20 2.53
N GLU A 325 -4.98 17.94 3.47
CA GLU A 325 -4.90 18.47 4.84
C GLU A 325 -3.65 17.95 5.57
N THR A 326 -3.35 16.64 5.46
CA THR A 326 -2.14 16.08 6.08
C THR A 326 -0.86 16.62 5.46
N GLU A 327 -0.80 16.76 4.13
CA GLU A 327 0.34 17.37 3.43
C GLU A 327 0.54 18.84 3.82
N ALA A 328 -0.55 19.62 3.91
CA ALA A 328 -0.51 21.00 4.38
C ALA A 328 0.00 21.08 5.82
N ARG A 329 -0.44 20.17 6.70
CA ARG A 329 0.03 20.11 8.09
C ARG A 329 1.52 19.77 8.19
N TYR A 330 1.99 18.76 7.46
CA TYR A 330 3.40 18.37 7.48
C TYR A 330 4.31 19.42 6.83
N SER A 331 3.87 20.05 5.74
CA SER A 331 4.63 21.15 5.12
C SER A 331 4.74 22.36 6.06
N TYR A 332 3.69 22.68 6.82
CA TYR A 332 3.75 23.71 7.87
C TYR A 332 4.72 23.34 8.99
N GLN A 333 4.67 22.09 9.49
CA GLN A 333 5.62 21.61 10.50
C GLN A 333 7.07 21.65 10.00
N LEU A 334 7.31 21.27 8.75
CA LEU A 334 8.62 21.35 8.11
C LEU A 334 9.10 22.80 8.04
N ALA A 335 8.23 23.74 7.66
CA ALA A 335 8.55 25.16 7.62
C ALA A 335 8.93 25.70 9.01
N GLN A 336 8.19 25.33 10.06
CA GLN A 336 8.52 25.69 11.44
C GLN A 336 9.88 25.14 11.89
N LEU A 337 10.18 23.88 11.57
CA LEU A 337 11.48 23.28 11.88
C LEU A 337 12.61 23.98 11.11
N GLN A 338 12.38 24.31 9.84
CA GLN A 338 13.34 25.03 9.00
C GLN A 338 13.63 26.43 9.56
N GLU A 339 12.60 27.14 10.05
CA GLU A 339 12.75 28.43 10.72
C GLU A 339 13.55 28.31 12.03
N ALA A 340 13.26 27.29 12.84
CA ALA A 340 14.01 27.01 14.06
C ALA A 340 15.49 26.72 13.77
N VAL A 341 15.78 25.89 12.76
CA VAL A 341 17.15 25.62 12.31
C VAL A 341 17.83 26.90 11.84
N ALA A 342 17.17 27.69 10.98
CA ALA A 342 17.73 28.95 10.48
C ALA A 342 18.06 29.93 11.63
N SER A 343 17.20 30.00 12.65
CA SER A 343 17.43 30.84 13.84
C SER A 343 18.63 30.36 14.66
N LEU A 344 18.78 29.05 14.87
CA LEU A 344 19.92 28.47 15.59
C LEU A 344 21.22 28.64 14.81
N GLU A 345 21.19 28.45 13.49
CA GLU A 345 22.35 28.71 12.67
C GLU A 345 22.75 30.19 12.67
N ALA A 346 21.79 31.11 12.69
CA ALA A 346 22.07 32.55 12.82
C ALA A 346 22.73 32.86 14.17
N GLN A 347 22.24 32.29 15.27
CA GLN A 347 22.86 32.41 16.60
C GLN A 347 24.29 31.83 16.62
N LEU A 348 24.52 30.67 16.01
CA LEU A 348 25.86 30.08 15.90
C LEU A 348 26.80 30.96 15.07
N ARG A 349 26.31 31.55 13.97
CA ARG A 349 27.10 32.51 13.16
C ARG A 349 27.46 33.75 13.96
N GLN A 350 26.51 34.29 14.74
CA GLN A 350 26.76 35.44 15.61
C GLN A 350 27.81 35.12 16.68
N LEU A 351 27.66 34.00 17.40
CA LEU A 351 28.63 33.60 18.43
C LEU A 351 30.03 33.39 17.85
N ARG A 352 30.15 32.82 16.64
CA ARG A 352 31.45 32.70 15.96
C ARG A 352 32.07 34.07 15.68
N ALA A 353 31.29 34.99 15.11
CA ALA A 353 31.74 36.35 14.85
C ALA A 353 32.19 37.06 16.15
N ASP A 354 31.43 36.90 17.24
CA ASP A 354 31.79 37.46 18.55
C ASP A 354 33.09 36.84 19.10
N THR A 355 33.28 35.52 18.96
CA THR A 355 34.53 34.86 19.38
C THR A 355 35.74 35.28 18.55
N GLU A 356 35.55 35.46 17.24
CA GLU A 356 36.60 35.96 16.34
C GLU A 356 36.97 37.41 16.69
N ALA A 357 35.97 38.26 16.98
CA ALA A 357 36.19 39.63 17.45
C ALA A 357 36.96 39.66 18.77
N GLN A 358 36.55 38.87 19.77
CA GLN A 358 37.28 38.75 21.04
C GLN A 358 38.71 38.25 20.84
N SER A 359 38.92 37.24 19.99
CA SER A 359 40.25 36.73 19.67
C SER A 359 41.15 37.82 19.06
N ASN A 360 40.59 38.66 18.18
CA ASN A 360 41.31 39.78 17.59
C ASN A 360 41.66 40.84 18.66
N ASP A 361 40.72 41.18 19.54
CA ASP A 361 40.95 42.13 20.65
C ASP A 361 42.03 41.62 21.61
N TYR A 362 42.02 40.32 21.94
CA TYR A 362 43.06 39.69 22.75
C TYR A 362 44.43 39.71 22.05
N SER A 363 44.48 39.50 20.74
CA SER A 363 45.73 39.62 19.96
C SER A 363 46.28 41.04 20.03
N VAL A 364 45.44 42.06 19.81
CA VAL A 364 45.84 43.47 19.89
C VAL A 364 46.32 43.82 21.29
N LEU A 365 45.62 43.36 22.33
CA LEU A 365 46.03 43.60 23.72
C LEU A 365 47.35 42.92 24.05
N LEU A 366 47.59 41.72 23.53
CA LEU A 366 48.87 41.02 23.68
C LEU A 366 50.00 41.79 22.99
N ASP A 367 49.77 42.34 21.80
CA ASP A 367 50.76 43.17 21.09
C ASP A 367 51.10 44.44 21.88
N VAL A 368 50.09 45.11 22.47
CA VAL A 368 50.32 46.27 23.34
C VAL A 368 51.07 45.87 24.61
N LYS A 369 50.70 44.76 25.25
CA LYS A 369 51.36 44.24 26.45
C LYS A 369 52.83 43.92 26.19
N THR A 370 53.13 43.21 25.10
CA THR A 370 54.52 42.87 24.73
C THR A 370 55.34 44.13 24.43
N ARG A 371 54.75 45.16 23.81
CA ARG A 371 55.40 46.46 23.62
C ARG A 371 55.68 47.18 24.95
N LEU A 372 54.71 47.22 25.86
CA LEU A 372 54.89 47.84 27.19
C LEU A 372 55.92 47.08 28.04
N GLU A 373 55.95 45.75 27.96
CA GLU A 373 56.99 44.93 28.61
C GLU A 373 58.39 45.27 28.10
N ALA A 374 58.54 45.49 26.79
CA ALA A 374 59.80 45.95 26.20
C ALA A 374 60.18 47.35 26.72
N GLU A 375 59.23 48.30 26.77
CA GLU A 375 59.46 49.63 27.34
C GLU A 375 59.88 49.56 28.82
N ILE A 376 59.19 48.77 29.64
CA ILE A 376 59.57 48.54 31.05
C ILE A 376 60.97 47.93 31.17
N ALA A 377 61.33 46.97 30.32
CA ALA A 377 62.67 46.39 30.29
C ALA A 377 63.73 47.45 29.96
N THR A 378 63.45 48.36 29.01
CA THR A 378 64.34 49.49 28.73
C THR A 378 64.41 50.47 29.89
N TYR A 379 63.30 50.79 30.55
CA TYR A 379 63.29 51.65 31.74
C TYR A 379 64.08 51.04 32.89
N ARG A 380 63.93 49.74 33.17
CA ARG A 380 64.74 49.02 34.17
C ARG A 380 66.23 49.10 33.85
N ARG A 381 66.61 48.86 32.59
CA ARG A 381 68.00 49.02 32.13
C ARG A 381 68.55 50.43 32.33
N LEU A 382 67.74 51.48 32.14
CA LEU A 382 68.16 52.87 32.37
C LEU A 382 68.26 53.21 33.87
N LEU A 383 67.33 52.71 34.68
CA LEU A 383 67.26 52.92 36.14
C LEU A 383 68.34 52.16 36.91
N GLU A 384 68.74 50.98 36.44
CA GLU A 384 69.83 50.19 37.02
C GLU A 384 71.22 50.83 36.80
N GLY A 385 71.29 51.89 35.98
CA GLY A 385 72.53 52.60 35.67
C GLY A 385 73.47 51.75 34.83
N GLU A 386 74.22 52.38 33.95
CA GLU A 386 75.38 51.76 33.29
C GLU A 386 76.46 51.47 34.35
N SER A 387 76.27 50.46 35.18
CA SER A 387 77.21 50.06 36.24
C SER A 387 77.09 48.58 36.57
N SER A 388 77.49 47.73 35.63
CA SER A 388 78.58 46.78 35.81
C SER A 388 78.64 45.85 34.61
N GLY A 389 79.77 45.91 33.91
CA GLY A 389 80.03 45.09 32.74
C GLY A 389 79.96 43.61 33.05
N ALA A 390 79.22 42.88 32.23
CA ALA A 390 79.58 41.53 31.83
C ALA A 390 79.05 41.33 30.42
N PHE A 391 79.99 41.10 29.51
CA PHE A 391 79.78 40.43 28.26
C PHE A 391 78.71 39.34 28.41
N ASN A 392 77.60 39.48 27.69
CA ASN A 392 77.05 38.34 27.03
C ASN A 392 76.45 38.82 25.71
N GLU A 393 77.16 38.53 24.63
CA GLU A 393 76.60 38.41 23.30
C GLU A 393 75.31 37.60 23.42
N PHE A 394 74.17 38.26 23.25
CA PHE A 394 73.02 37.61 22.66
C PHE A 394 72.52 38.50 21.54
N SER A 395 73.13 38.23 20.39
CA SER A 395 72.59 38.49 19.07
C SER A 395 71.07 38.49 19.05
N CYS A 396 70.53 39.53 18.43
CA CYS A 396 69.20 39.55 17.87
C CYS A 396 68.93 38.24 17.12
N SER A 397 67.92 37.50 17.54
CA SER A 397 67.21 36.57 16.68
C SER A 397 65.72 36.85 16.83
N ILE A 398 65.29 37.91 16.14
CA ILE A 398 64.00 37.89 15.45
C ILE A 398 64.08 36.68 14.51
N SER A 399 63.63 35.52 14.98
CA SER A 399 63.16 34.46 14.12
C SER A 399 61.65 34.44 14.29
N SER A 400 60.95 35.15 13.41
CA SER A 400 59.65 34.66 12.96
C SER A 400 59.86 33.19 12.60
N PRO A 401 59.13 32.23 13.17
CA PRO A 401 58.84 31.06 12.38
C PRO A 401 57.91 31.57 11.28
N GLU A 402 58.47 32.02 10.16
CA GLU A 402 57.80 31.80 8.90
C GLU A 402 57.61 30.29 8.84
N SER A 403 56.46 29.84 9.31
CA SER A 403 55.99 28.49 9.07
C SER A 403 55.77 28.42 7.56
N SER A 404 56.83 28.14 6.82
CA SER A 404 56.74 27.68 5.44
C SER A 404 55.84 26.45 5.50
N LYS A 405 54.56 26.65 5.18
CA LYS A 405 53.54 25.60 5.18
C LYS A 405 53.94 24.64 4.06
N ILE A 406 54.73 23.61 4.38
CA ILE A 406 55.07 22.57 3.42
C ILE A 406 53.82 21.72 3.23
N LYS A 407 53.18 21.81 2.06
CA LYS A 407 52.13 20.87 1.68
C LYS A 407 52.82 19.57 1.25
N LYS A 408 52.66 18.52 2.06
CA LYS A 408 53.05 17.16 1.68
C LYS A 408 51.89 16.50 0.97
N ILE A 409 51.97 16.37 -0.35
CA ILE A 409 50.98 15.64 -1.14
C ILE A 409 51.45 14.20 -1.21
N LYS A 410 50.71 13.29 -0.55
CA LYS A 410 50.93 11.85 -0.66
C LYS A 410 49.99 11.30 -1.72
N THR A 411 50.54 10.93 -2.88
CA THR A 411 49.77 10.24 -3.92
C THR A 411 50.05 8.75 -3.78
N ILE A 412 48.99 8.00 -3.45
CA ILE A 412 49.01 6.55 -3.37
C ILE A 412 48.46 6.04 -4.69
N VAL A 413 49.30 5.34 -5.46
CA VAL A 413 48.87 4.65 -6.68
C VAL A 413 48.78 3.18 -6.33
N GLU A 414 47.55 2.66 -6.36
CA GLU A 414 47.26 1.24 -6.12
C GLU A 414 46.88 0.58 -7.44
N GLU A 415 47.56 -0.52 -7.75
CA GLU A 415 47.22 -1.35 -8.92
C GLU A 415 46.31 -2.49 -8.46
N LEU A 416 45.08 -2.50 -8.98
CA LEU A 416 44.01 -3.42 -8.63
C LEU A 416 43.76 -4.40 -9.79
N VAL A 417 43.81 -5.70 -9.49
CA VAL A 417 43.26 -6.75 -10.37
C VAL A 417 42.32 -7.60 -9.51
N ASP A 418 41.09 -7.81 -9.99
CA ASP A 418 40.04 -8.57 -9.29
C ASP A 418 39.76 -8.12 -7.85
N GLY A 419 39.83 -6.82 -7.59
CA GLY A 419 39.50 -6.24 -6.29
C GLY A 419 40.52 -6.50 -5.17
N LYS A 420 41.70 -7.07 -5.47
CA LYS A 420 42.84 -7.16 -4.56
C LYS A 420 43.97 -6.22 -5.00
N VAL A 421 44.53 -5.49 -4.04
CA VAL A 421 45.70 -4.61 -4.25
C VAL A 421 46.94 -5.50 -4.38
N ILE A 422 47.59 -5.48 -5.55
CA ILE A 422 48.77 -6.33 -5.84
C ILE A 422 50.07 -5.55 -5.67
N SER A 423 50.03 -4.23 -5.89
CA SER A 423 51.15 -3.34 -5.61
C SER A 423 50.64 -1.99 -5.09
N SER A 424 51.36 -1.42 -4.12
CA SER A 424 51.10 -0.08 -3.59
C SER A 424 52.40 0.69 -3.60
N GLN A 425 52.44 1.80 -4.36
CA GLN A 425 53.60 2.68 -4.41
C GLN A 425 53.20 4.06 -3.89
N VAL A 426 53.90 4.50 -2.84
CA VAL A 426 53.70 5.82 -2.23
C VAL A 426 54.77 6.76 -2.76
N LYS A 427 54.36 7.82 -3.45
CA LYS A 427 55.25 8.92 -3.82
C LYS A 427 54.91 10.14 -2.97
N GLU A 428 55.90 10.62 -2.22
CA GLU A 428 55.80 11.85 -1.45
C GLU A 428 56.54 12.96 -2.20
N ILE A 429 55.82 14.03 -2.52
CA ILE A 429 56.40 15.24 -3.10
C ILE A 429 56.17 16.36 -2.09
N GLU A 430 57.26 17.01 -1.68
CA GLU A 430 57.22 18.16 -0.78
C GLU A 430 57.25 19.44 -1.62
N GLU A 431 56.14 20.16 -1.65
CA GLU A 431 56.05 21.47 -2.29
C GLU A 431 56.14 22.56 -1.21
N LYS A 432 57.10 23.47 -1.37
CA LYS A 432 57.20 24.68 -0.52
C LYS A 432 56.22 25.72 -1.07
N LEU A 433 55.22 26.11 -0.28
CA LEU A 433 54.29 27.20 -0.58
C LEU A 433 54.94 28.57 -0.43
#